data_AF-A0A2N3EAC9-F1
#
_entry.id   AF-A0A2N3EAC9-F1
#
_cell.length_a   1.000
_cell.length_b   1.000
_cell.length_c   1.000
_cell.angle_alpha   90.00
_cell.angle_beta   90.00
_cell.angle_gamma   90.00
#
_symmetry.space_group_name_H-M   'P 1'
#
loop_
_entity.id
_entity.type
_entity.pdbx_description
1 polymer ?
#
loop_
_entity_poly.entity_id
_entity_poly.type
_entity_poly.pdbx_seq_one_letter_code
_entity_poly.pdbx_strand_id
1 'polypeptide(L)'
;MQGPKDATAATRQANEALKRSLPADTGEDFDLAGRGFIGTVPDGKILNAAGHAVWDMSTFAFEGEGCDCPDTVNPSLWRQAKLNARHGLFEVTKGIYQVRNFDLSNITFIEGDTGYIVIDPLISAEPAAAALALMRKHRGDKPVTAVIYTHSHVDHYGGVRGVLSDDDIKNGLRIIAPEGFLEEAVSENVLAGNAMGRRATYMYGALLPRGPRGHVDAGLGKTVSMGQVSLVPPTESISQTGTKLVIDGVEIVFQVTPDTEAPAEMNFYFPQFKALCMAENCSCHLHNLYTPRGAQVRDAKSWSYYIDEAIDLFARKTDVLFASHHWPRWGGDVAVAFLRKQRDLYKYVHDQTLRMANHGLTPLEIAEQLALPPTLAAEWYTRSYYGTLNHNAKAVYQRYLGWFDGNPSNLHKHPPVEAGKRYVEIAGGAGALLE
;
A
#
# COMPACT_ATOMS: atom_id res chain seq x y z
N MET A 1 -11.28 -21.86 -24.58
CA MET A 1 -11.81 -21.07 -23.44
C MET A 1 -12.59 -19.90 -24.01
N GLN A 2 -13.73 -19.53 -23.43
CA GLN A 2 -14.41 -18.29 -23.81
C GLN A 2 -13.59 -17.08 -23.31
N GLY A 3 -13.41 -16.06 -24.16
CA GLY A 3 -12.75 -14.81 -23.75
C GLY A 3 -13.62 -13.94 -22.83
N PRO A 4 -13.04 -12.88 -22.21
CA PRO A 4 -13.77 -11.96 -21.33
C PRO A 4 -14.96 -11.30 -22.05
N LYS A 5 -16.10 -11.21 -21.35
CA LYS A 5 -17.33 -10.57 -21.87
C LYS A 5 -17.29 -9.05 -21.67
N ASP A 6 -18.17 -8.36 -22.39
CA ASP A 6 -18.41 -6.93 -22.22
C ASP A 6 -19.16 -6.66 -20.91
N ALA A 7 -19.11 -5.41 -20.45
CA ALA A 7 -19.93 -4.98 -19.32
C ALA A 7 -21.42 -5.18 -19.62
N THR A 8 -22.15 -5.76 -18.69
CA THR A 8 -23.61 -5.90 -18.80
C THR A 8 -24.30 -4.55 -18.55
N ALA A 9 -25.59 -4.47 -18.84
CA ALA A 9 -26.38 -3.29 -18.48
C ALA A 9 -26.35 -3.01 -16.96
N ALA A 10 -26.41 -4.07 -16.14
CA ALA A 10 -26.32 -3.95 -14.68
C ALA A 10 -24.94 -3.41 -14.23
N THR A 11 -23.85 -3.89 -14.82
CA THR A 11 -22.49 -3.37 -14.55
C THR A 11 -22.36 -1.89 -14.89
N ARG A 12 -22.82 -1.48 -16.08
CA ARG A 12 -22.82 -0.07 -16.48
C ARG A 12 -23.64 0.80 -15.53
N GLN A 13 -24.83 0.34 -15.14
CA GLN A 13 -25.69 1.05 -14.19
C GLN A 13 -25.02 1.22 -12.82
N ALA A 14 -24.35 0.18 -12.32
CA ALA A 14 -23.61 0.25 -11.06
C ALA A 14 -22.44 1.25 -11.12
N ASN A 15 -21.67 1.25 -12.21
CA ASN A 15 -20.59 2.20 -12.42
C ASN A 15 -21.10 3.65 -12.51
N GLU A 16 -22.20 3.89 -13.23
CA GLU A 16 -22.83 5.21 -13.32
C GLU A 16 -23.41 5.68 -11.98
N ALA A 17 -24.03 4.78 -11.21
CA ALA A 17 -24.51 5.10 -9.86
C ALA A 17 -23.36 5.47 -8.92
N LEU A 18 -22.24 4.74 -8.99
CA LEU A 18 -21.04 5.07 -8.22
C LEU A 18 -20.51 6.45 -8.64
N LYS A 19 -20.36 6.71 -9.93
CA LYS A 19 -19.83 7.99 -10.45
C LYS A 19 -20.56 9.22 -9.89
N ARG A 20 -21.87 9.12 -9.67
CA ARG A 20 -22.70 10.20 -9.07
C ARG A 20 -22.48 10.41 -7.58
N SER A 21 -21.93 9.43 -6.87
CA SER A 21 -21.64 9.48 -5.43
C SER A 21 -20.16 9.67 -5.10
N LEU A 22 -19.28 9.68 -6.11
CA LEU A 22 -17.86 9.94 -5.91
C LEU A 22 -17.62 11.41 -5.50
N PRO A 23 -16.52 11.68 -4.76
CA PRO A 23 -16.08 13.05 -4.51
C PRO A 23 -15.91 13.83 -5.81
N ALA A 24 -16.00 15.16 -5.72
CA ALA A 24 -15.64 16.01 -6.85
C ALA A 24 -14.18 15.77 -7.22
N ASP A 25 -13.91 15.59 -8.52
CA ASP A 25 -12.54 15.49 -9.01
C ASP A 25 -12.08 16.88 -9.46
N THR A 26 -11.37 17.57 -8.56
CA THR A 26 -10.88 18.95 -8.77
C THR A 26 -9.58 19.00 -9.57
N GLY A 27 -8.97 17.85 -9.87
CA GLY A 27 -7.62 17.77 -10.44
C GLY A 27 -6.49 17.83 -9.40
N GLU A 28 -6.79 18.13 -8.13
CA GLU A 28 -5.79 18.36 -7.09
C GLU A 28 -4.84 17.17 -6.90
N ASP A 29 -5.33 15.92 -6.83
CA ASP A 29 -4.45 14.76 -6.71
C ASP A 29 -3.54 14.58 -7.93
N PHE A 30 -3.98 14.95 -9.12
CA PHE A 30 -3.14 14.89 -10.31
C PHE A 30 -2.04 15.95 -10.27
N ASP A 31 -2.33 17.15 -9.75
CA ASP A 31 -1.33 18.19 -9.51
C ASP A 31 -0.33 17.76 -8.44
N LEU A 32 -0.79 17.20 -7.33
CA LEU A 32 0.06 16.68 -6.25
C LEU A 32 0.93 15.50 -6.74
N ALA A 33 0.37 14.59 -7.53
CA ALA A 33 1.11 13.49 -8.15
C ALA A 33 2.07 14.00 -9.24
N GLY A 34 1.79 15.11 -9.93
CA GLY A 34 2.72 15.69 -10.92
C GLY A 34 3.84 16.53 -10.31
N ARG A 35 3.62 17.08 -9.11
CA ARG A 35 4.52 18.07 -8.50
C ARG A 35 5.92 17.53 -8.25
N GLY A 36 6.91 18.32 -8.66
CA GLY A 36 8.33 18.02 -8.43
C GLY A 36 8.94 17.03 -9.42
N PHE A 37 8.25 16.64 -10.50
CA PHE A 37 8.79 15.71 -11.49
C PHE A 37 10.12 16.20 -12.08
N ILE A 38 11.13 15.31 -12.11
CA ILE A 38 12.48 15.59 -12.63
C ILE A 38 12.75 14.78 -13.91
N GLY A 39 12.43 13.48 -13.91
CA GLY A 39 12.75 12.59 -15.01
C GLY A 39 12.40 11.13 -14.71
N THR A 40 12.51 10.26 -15.70
CA THR A 40 12.19 8.83 -15.59
C THR A 40 13.10 7.99 -16.47
N VAL A 41 13.02 6.65 -16.36
CA VAL A 41 13.79 5.73 -17.22
C VAL A 41 13.25 5.73 -18.65
N PRO A 42 14.12 5.52 -19.67
CA PRO A 42 13.69 5.37 -21.05
C PRO A 42 12.60 4.30 -21.21
N ASP A 43 11.61 4.59 -22.05
CA ASP A 43 10.49 3.70 -22.40
C ASP A 43 9.64 3.19 -21.21
N GLY A 44 9.89 3.67 -19.98
CA GLY A 44 9.21 3.18 -18.78
C GLY A 44 9.53 1.72 -18.43
N LYS A 45 10.70 1.23 -18.83
CA LYS A 45 11.10 -0.18 -18.67
C LYS A 45 12.36 -0.35 -17.84
N ILE A 46 12.37 -1.40 -17.03
CA ILE A 46 13.53 -1.85 -16.27
C ILE A 46 13.74 -3.32 -16.62
N LEU A 47 14.95 -3.63 -17.10
CA LEU A 47 15.31 -4.97 -17.57
C LEU A 47 16.27 -5.63 -16.58
N ASN A 48 16.20 -6.95 -16.46
CA ASN A 48 17.26 -7.72 -15.81
C ASN A 48 18.46 -7.93 -16.74
N ALA A 49 19.52 -8.55 -16.22
CA ALA A 49 20.74 -8.83 -16.98
C ALA A 49 20.54 -9.71 -18.23
N ALA A 50 19.45 -10.49 -18.29
CA ALA A 50 19.09 -11.30 -19.46
C ALA A 50 18.27 -10.53 -20.51
N GLY A 51 17.94 -9.25 -20.26
CA GLY A 51 17.14 -8.42 -21.14
C GLY A 51 15.62 -8.58 -20.99
N HIS A 52 15.14 -9.33 -19.99
CA HIS A 52 13.71 -9.45 -19.71
C HIS A 52 13.23 -8.29 -18.84
N ALA A 53 12.04 -7.76 -19.12
CA ALA A 53 11.44 -6.71 -18.31
C ALA A 53 11.02 -7.26 -16.93
N VAL A 54 11.60 -6.68 -15.88
CA VAL A 54 11.16 -6.90 -14.48
C VAL A 54 10.15 -5.84 -14.05
N TRP A 55 10.09 -4.74 -14.79
CA TRP A 55 9.10 -3.68 -14.71
C TRP A 55 8.84 -3.08 -16.10
N ASP A 56 7.58 -2.91 -16.50
CA ASP A 56 7.20 -2.36 -17.81
C ASP A 56 5.90 -1.54 -17.74
N MET A 57 6.05 -0.22 -17.66
CA MET A 57 4.94 0.73 -17.65
C MET A 57 4.24 0.88 -19.00
N SER A 58 4.89 0.54 -20.11
CA SER A 58 4.27 0.62 -21.45
C SER A 58 3.07 -0.33 -21.59
N THR A 59 3.03 -1.39 -20.78
CA THR A 59 1.89 -2.32 -20.72
C THR A 59 0.60 -1.69 -20.17
N PHE A 60 0.69 -0.51 -19.54
CA PHE A 60 -0.43 0.27 -19.01
C PHE A 60 -0.81 1.48 -19.88
N ALA A 61 -0.31 1.57 -21.12
CA ALA A 61 -0.60 2.71 -22.02
C ALA A 61 -2.09 2.93 -22.31
N PHE A 62 -2.93 1.92 -22.11
CA PHE A 62 -4.40 2.03 -22.24
C PHE A 62 -5.05 2.94 -21.19
N GLU A 63 -4.29 3.37 -20.17
CA GLU A 63 -4.71 4.29 -19.11
C GLU A 63 -4.16 5.71 -19.31
N GLY A 64 -3.57 5.98 -20.48
CA GLY A 64 -2.87 7.24 -20.78
C GLY A 64 -3.73 8.50 -20.77
N GLU A 65 -3.08 9.63 -21.04
CA GLU A 65 -3.78 10.90 -21.22
C GLU A 65 -4.74 10.81 -22.42
N GLY A 66 -5.96 11.35 -22.25
CA GLY A 66 -7.04 11.23 -23.24
C GLY A 66 -7.79 9.90 -23.26
N CYS A 67 -7.36 8.88 -22.48
CA CYS A 67 -8.12 7.63 -22.35
C CYS A 67 -9.25 7.76 -21.32
N ASP A 68 -10.49 7.58 -21.79
CA ASP A 68 -11.70 7.53 -20.97
C ASP A 68 -11.80 6.23 -20.16
N CYS A 69 -12.57 6.28 -19.07
CA CYS A 69 -12.86 5.09 -18.26
C CYS A 69 -13.70 4.08 -19.05
N PRO A 70 -13.22 2.85 -19.28
CA PRO A 70 -14.02 1.81 -19.91
C PRO A 70 -15.19 1.36 -19.03
N ASP A 71 -16.32 0.98 -19.62
CA ASP A 71 -17.50 0.45 -18.90
C ASP A 71 -17.20 -0.81 -18.07
N THR A 72 -16.10 -1.51 -18.38
CA THR A 72 -15.65 -2.72 -17.69
C THR A 72 -14.79 -2.45 -16.46
N VAL A 73 -14.48 -1.18 -16.17
CA VAL A 73 -13.65 -0.77 -15.03
C VAL A 73 -14.46 0.14 -14.10
N ASN A 74 -14.26 -0.01 -12.79
CA ASN A 74 -14.85 0.89 -11.81
C ASN A 74 -14.27 2.31 -11.99
N PRO A 75 -15.09 3.38 -12.10
CA PRO A 75 -14.60 4.73 -12.38
C PRO A 75 -13.72 5.32 -11.27
N SER A 76 -13.95 4.94 -10.01
CA SER A 76 -13.09 5.32 -8.88
C SER A 76 -11.72 4.68 -9.00
N LEU A 77 -11.67 3.39 -9.34
CA LEU A 77 -10.42 2.64 -9.51
C LEU A 77 -9.65 3.13 -10.73
N TRP A 78 -10.35 3.45 -11.82
CA TRP A 78 -9.73 4.03 -13.01
C TRP A 78 -9.00 5.33 -12.69
N ARG A 79 -9.62 6.22 -11.92
CA ARG A 79 -8.98 7.45 -11.42
C ARG A 79 -7.67 7.13 -10.68
N GLN A 80 -7.73 6.18 -9.74
CA GLN A 80 -6.55 5.76 -8.97
C GLN A 80 -5.46 5.15 -9.87
N ALA A 81 -5.85 4.32 -10.84
CA ALA A 81 -4.94 3.70 -11.80
C ALA A 81 -4.17 4.76 -12.61
N LYS A 82 -4.85 5.84 -13.04
CA LYS A 82 -4.22 6.97 -13.74
C LYS A 82 -3.27 7.76 -12.85
N LEU A 83 -3.59 7.93 -11.57
CA LEU A 83 -2.71 8.58 -10.60
C LEU A 83 -1.45 7.72 -10.35
N ASN A 84 -1.62 6.43 -10.14
CA ASN A 84 -0.54 5.46 -9.95
C ASN A 84 0.33 5.29 -11.21
N ALA A 85 -0.16 5.65 -12.40
CA ALA A 85 0.63 5.62 -13.63
C ALA A 85 1.73 6.71 -13.68
N ARG A 86 1.71 7.73 -12.81
CA ARG A 86 2.75 8.77 -12.74
C ARG A 86 4.05 8.20 -12.15
N HIS A 87 5.02 7.90 -13.02
CA HIS A 87 6.26 7.22 -12.65
C HIS A 87 7.52 8.07 -12.91
N GLY A 88 8.54 7.90 -12.08
CA GLY A 88 9.83 8.60 -12.21
C GLY A 88 10.36 9.17 -10.90
N LEU A 89 11.38 10.01 -11.01
CA LEU A 89 12.01 10.76 -9.93
C LEU A 89 11.27 12.09 -9.71
N PHE A 90 10.92 12.36 -8.45
CA PHE A 90 10.24 13.56 -8.00
C PHE A 90 10.99 14.19 -6.82
N GLU A 91 11.10 15.51 -6.81
CA GLU A 91 11.49 16.29 -5.62
C GLU A 91 10.26 16.44 -4.71
N VAL A 92 10.35 15.93 -3.47
CA VAL A 92 9.33 16.12 -2.43
C VAL A 92 9.52 17.49 -1.79
N THR A 93 10.74 17.76 -1.38
CA THR A 93 11.24 19.07 -0.95
C THR A 93 12.75 19.09 -1.20
N LYS A 94 13.39 20.25 -1.14
CA LYS A 94 14.83 20.36 -1.37
C LYS A 94 15.58 19.40 -0.42
N GLY A 95 16.28 18.42 -1.01
CA GLY A 95 17.04 17.41 -0.28
C GLY A 95 16.32 16.08 -0.03
N ILE A 96 15.02 15.97 -0.35
CA ILE A 96 14.25 14.71 -0.25
C ILE A 96 13.59 14.42 -1.61
N TYR A 97 13.86 13.24 -2.15
CA TYR A 97 13.39 12.82 -3.47
C TYR A 97 12.77 11.44 -3.39
N GLN A 98 11.77 11.18 -4.22
CA GLN A 98 11.18 9.85 -4.36
C GLN A 98 11.24 9.40 -5.81
N VAL A 99 11.66 8.15 -6.02
CA VAL A 99 11.36 7.45 -7.26
C VAL A 99 10.09 6.66 -7.03
N ARG A 100 9.07 6.96 -7.82
CA ARG A 100 7.74 6.39 -7.68
C ARG A 100 7.39 5.52 -8.86
N ASN A 101 6.66 4.45 -8.59
CA ASN A 101 6.12 3.53 -9.58
C ASN A 101 7.20 2.92 -10.52
N PHE A 102 8.36 2.61 -9.93
CA PHE A 102 9.35 1.66 -10.48
C PHE A 102 9.12 0.25 -9.93
N ASP A 103 8.28 0.15 -8.90
CA ASP A 103 7.77 -1.05 -8.25
C ASP A 103 6.41 -0.69 -7.61
N LEU A 104 5.86 -1.58 -6.77
CA LEU A 104 4.65 -1.30 -6.01
C LEU A 104 4.83 -0.09 -5.08
N SER A 105 5.95 -0.05 -4.35
CA SER A 105 6.34 0.99 -3.41
C SER A 105 7.16 2.11 -4.05
N ASN A 106 7.30 3.19 -3.30
CA ASN A 106 8.26 4.25 -3.56
C ASN A 106 9.58 3.93 -2.88
N ILE A 107 10.68 4.37 -3.48
CA ILE A 107 11.99 4.46 -2.83
C ILE A 107 12.32 5.93 -2.61
N THR A 108 12.74 6.27 -1.39
CA THR A 108 13.07 7.66 -1.03
C THR A 108 14.57 7.84 -0.86
N PHE A 109 15.10 8.93 -1.38
CA PHE A 109 16.50 9.35 -1.23
C PHE A 109 16.56 10.68 -0.48
N ILE A 110 17.38 10.75 0.57
CA ILE A 110 17.67 11.98 1.30
C ILE A 110 19.13 12.36 1.09
N GLU A 111 19.35 13.59 0.61
CA GLU A 111 20.68 14.18 0.46
C GLU A 111 21.26 14.48 1.85
N GLY A 112 22.28 13.71 2.24
CA GLY A 112 23.13 14.01 3.39
C GLY A 112 24.37 14.83 3.00
N ASP A 113 25.26 15.01 3.97
CA ASP A 113 26.51 15.77 3.81
C ASP A 113 27.44 15.11 2.78
N THR A 114 27.54 13.77 2.81
CA THR A 114 28.49 12.99 2.00
C THR A 114 27.83 12.08 0.97
N GLY A 115 26.56 11.70 1.15
CA GLY A 115 25.87 10.79 0.26
C GLY A 115 24.34 10.79 0.35
N TYR A 116 23.77 9.61 0.11
CA TYR A 116 22.33 9.38 0.14
C TYR A 116 21.94 8.42 1.25
N ILE A 117 20.97 8.84 2.06
CA ILE A 117 20.20 7.92 2.90
C ILE A 117 19.06 7.38 2.06
N VAL A 118 18.93 6.06 1.98
CA VAL A 118 17.88 5.38 1.20
C VAL A 118 16.81 4.86 2.15
N ILE A 119 15.55 5.09 1.83
CA ILE A 119 14.39 4.54 2.55
C ILE A 119 13.62 3.64 1.60
N ASP A 120 13.33 2.42 2.04
CA ASP A 120 12.49 1.42 1.37
C ASP A 120 12.94 1.06 -0.05
N PRO A 121 13.99 0.23 -0.21
CA PRO A 121 14.55 -0.07 -1.53
C PRO A 121 13.73 -1.07 -2.37
N LEU A 122 12.41 -0.87 -2.48
CA LEU A 122 11.50 -1.60 -3.39
C LEU A 122 11.44 -3.13 -3.14
N ILE A 123 10.72 -3.87 -4.00
CA ILE A 123 10.63 -5.34 -3.94
C ILE A 123 11.90 -5.98 -4.53
N SER A 124 12.36 -5.47 -5.67
CA SER A 124 13.42 -6.13 -6.44
C SER A 124 14.66 -5.25 -6.61
N ALA A 125 15.83 -5.89 -6.66
CA ALA A 125 17.11 -5.21 -6.74
C ALA A 125 17.27 -4.38 -8.03
N GLU A 126 16.74 -4.86 -9.16
CA GLU A 126 16.89 -4.18 -10.45
C GLU A 126 16.11 -2.84 -10.51
N PRO A 127 14.83 -2.75 -10.11
CA PRO A 127 14.16 -1.47 -9.89
C PRO A 127 14.89 -0.52 -8.93
N ALA A 128 15.39 -1.03 -7.80
CA ALA A 128 16.07 -0.20 -6.81
C ALA A 128 17.39 0.38 -7.35
N ALA A 129 18.16 -0.43 -8.09
CA ALA A 129 19.37 0.01 -8.78
C ALA A 129 19.06 1.06 -9.86
N ALA A 130 17.98 0.86 -10.64
CA ALA A 130 17.54 1.84 -11.63
C ALA A 130 17.12 3.18 -11.00
N ALA A 131 16.44 3.13 -9.85
CA ALA A 131 16.07 4.31 -9.08
C ALA A 131 17.29 5.07 -8.55
N LEU A 132 18.28 4.37 -7.97
CA LEU A 132 19.53 4.98 -7.50
C LEU A 132 20.35 5.55 -8.66
N ALA A 133 20.41 4.87 -9.81
CA ALA A 133 21.07 5.38 -11.00
C ALA A 133 20.40 6.66 -11.52
N LEU A 134 19.06 6.72 -11.51
CA LEU A 134 18.30 7.91 -11.88
C LEU A 134 18.56 9.07 -10.91
N MET A 135 18.59 8.78 -9.60
CA MET A 135 18.96 9.75 -8.57
C MET A 135 20.37 10.32 -8.82
N ARG A 136 21.37 9.45 -9.03
CA ARG A 136 22.76 9.85 -9.29
C ARG A 136 22.90 10.68 -10.56
N LYS A 137 22.19 10.33 -11.62
CA LYS A 137 22.17 11.09 -12.88
C LYS A 137 21.74 12.55 -12.68
N HIS A 138 20.72 12.79 -11.83
CA HIS A 138 20.14 14.13 -11.68
C HIS A 138 20.69 14.92 -10.48
N ARG A 139 21.16 14.23 -9.43
CA ARG A 139 21.55 14.84 -8.14
C ARG A 139 23.02 14.64 -7.77
N GLY A 140 23.79 13.97 -8.65
CA GLY A 140 25.21 13.74 -8.50
C GLY A 140 25.53 12.31 -8.08
N ASP A 141 26.69 11.83 -8.54
CA ASP A 141 27.16 10.47 -8.23
C ASP A 141 27.76 10.43 -6.82
N LYS A 142 26.91 10.11 -5.84
CA LYS A 142 27.28 10.00 -4.42
C LYS A 142 27.04 8.59 -3.89
N PRO A 143 27.80 8.15 -2.86
CA PRO A 143 27.58 6.85 -2.23
C PRO A 143 26.27 6.81 -1.45
N VAL A 144 25.78 5.59 -1.19
CA VAL A 144 24.75 5.37 -0.17
C VAL A 144 25.43 5.34 1.19
N THR A 145 24.89 6.09 2.16
CA THR A 145 25.49 6.25 3.50
C THR A 145 24.71 5.53 4.58
N ALA A 146 23.42 5.29 4.35
CA ALA A 146 22.58 4.44 5.19
C ALA A 146 21.36 3.92 4.42
N VAL A 147 20.79 2.83 4.91
CA VAL A 147 19.48 2.32 4.48
C VAL A 147 18.53 2.30 5.68
N ILE A 148 17.28 2.66 5.46
CA ILE A 148 16.20 2.59 6.44
C ILE A 148 15.08 1.74 5.86
N TYR A 149 14.61 0.76 6.62
CA TYR A 149 13.35 0.07 6.32
C TYR A 149 12.27 0.65 7.22
N THR A 150 11.20 1.18 6.63
CA THR A 150 10.05 1.66 7.41
C THR A 150 9.38 0.53 8.19
N HIS A 151 9.24 -0.63 7.57
CA HIS A 151 8.54 -1.77 8.16
C HIS A 151 8.85 -3.11 7.46
N SER A 152 8.29 -4.18 8.01
CA SER A 152 8.66 -5.58 7.70
C SER A 152 8.01 -6.21 6.45
N HIS A 153 7.55 -5.42 5.46
CA HIS A 153 7.02 -5.98 4.20
C HIS A 153 8.05 -5.94 3.06
N VAL A 154 7.96 -6.94 2.17
CA VAL A 154 8.97 -7.22 1.14
C VAL A 154 9.17 -6.08 0.14
N ASP A 155 8.16 -5.26 -0.10
CA ASP A 155 8.24 -4.09 -0.96
C ASP A 155 9.04 -2.93 -0.36
N HIS A 156 9.51 -3.06 0.87
CA HIS A 156 10.29 -2.03 1.57
C HIS A 156 11.69 -2.48 1.97
N TYR A 157 12.07 -3.71 1.65
CA TYR A 157 13.44 -4.19 1.87
C TYR A 157 13.96 -5.08 0.75
N GLY A 158 13.08 -5.65 -0.08
CA GLY A 158 13.40 -6.72 -1.01
C GLY A 158 14.50 -6.37 -2.00
N GLY A 159 14.48 -5.13 -2.51
CA GLY A 159 15.47 -4.65 -3.47
C GLY A 159 16.73 -4.05 -2.86
N VAL A 160 17.01 -4.29 -1.57
CA VAL A 160 18.18 -3.72 -0.88
C VAL A 160 19.51 -3.98 -1.60
N ARG A 161 19.68 -5.14 -2.24
CA ARG A 161 20.89 -5.45 -3.02
C ARG A 161 21.06 -4.63 -4.30
N GLY A 162 20.05 -3.84 -4.68
CA GLY A 162 20.16 -2.83 -5.73
C GLY A 162 20.82 -1.53 -5.28
N VAL A 163 20.90 -1.28 -3.96
CA VAL A 163 21.40 0.00 -3.40
C VAL A 163 22.64 -0.16 -2.52
N LEU A 164 22.99 -1.37 -2.11
CA LEU A 164 24.22 -1.66 -1.36
C LEU A 164 24.93 -2.92 -1.86
N SER A 165 26.23 -2.98 -1.58
CA SER A 165 27.13 -4.09 -1.88
C SER A 165 27.52 -4.88 -0.62
N ASP A 166 28.17 -6.03 -0.79
CA ASP A 166 28.76 -6.77 0.34
C ASP A 166 29.86 -5.97 1.04
N ASP A 167 30.58 -5.11 0.31
CA ASP A 167 31.64 -4.29 0.88
C ASP A 167 31.07 -3.15 1.73
N ASP A 168 29.93 -2.58 1.34
CA ASP A 168 29.20 -1.62 2.19
C ASP A 168 28.81 -2.24 3.53
N ILE A 169 28.31 -3.49 3.51
CA ILE A 169 27.96 -4.23 4.74
C ILE A 169 29.21 -4.47 5.60
N LYS A 170 30.30 -4.96 5.00
CA LYS A 170 31.56 -5.20 5.72
C LYS A 170 32.14 -3.92 6.32
N ASN A 171 31.97 -2.79 5.63
CA ASN A 171 32.41 -1.47 6.10
C ASN A 171 31.47 -0.84 7.13
N GLY A 172 30.41 -1.54 7.54
CA GLY A 172 29.51 -1.12 8.60
C GLY A 172 28.48 -0.09 8.17
N LEU A 173 28.03 -0.12 6.91
CA LEU A 173 26.90 0.70 6.46
C LEU A 173 25.69 0.46 7.36
N ARG A 174 25.12 1.55 7.89
CA ARG A 174 24.00 1.48 8.83
C ARG A 174 22.73 1.06 8.09
N ILE A 175 22.09 0.02 8.60
CA ILE A 175 20.77 -0.45 8.17
C ILE A 175 19.84 -0.35 9.39
N ILE A 176 18.87 0.56 9.32
CA ILE A 176 18.01 0.93 10.46
C ILE A 176 16.60 0.43 10.21
N ALA A 177 16.00 -0.20 11.20
CA ALA A 177 14.64 -0.75 11.12
C ALA A 177 13.91 -0.64 12.47
N PRO A 178 12.57 -0.75 12.51
CA PRO A 178 11.86 -0.85 13.79
C PRO A 178 12.23 -2.14 14.53
N GLU A 179 12.10 -2.12 15.86
CA GLU A 179 12.22 -3.33 16.67
C GLU A 179 11.24 -4.42 16.19
N GLY A 180 11.70 -5.68 16.19
CA GLY A 180 10.93 -6.82 15.68
C GLY A 180 11.01 -7.04 14.17
N PHE A 181 11.57 -6.11 13.38
CA PHE A 181 11.59 -6.19 11.91
C PHE A 181 12.02 -7.55 11.34
N LEU A 182 13.15 -8.09 11.80
CA LEU A 182 13.71 -9.31 11.22
C LEU A 182 12.87 -10.55 11.53
N GLU A 183 12.27 -10.60 12.72
CA GLU A 183 11.35 -11.68 13.11
C GLU A 183 10.13 -11.67 12.21
N GLU A 184 9.52 -10.50 12.01
CA GLU A 184 8.27 -10.35 11.27
C GLU A 184 8.45 -10.52 9.76
N ALA A 185 9.54 -10.00 9.19
CA ALA A 185 9.87 -10.18 7.78
C ALA A 185 10.06 -11.67 7.41
N VAL A 186 10.51 -12.50 8.36
CA VAL A 186 10.71 -13.94 8.15
C VAL A 186 9.45 -14.73 8.52
N SER A 187 8.81 -14.44 9.65
CA SER A 187 7.67 -15.20 10.18
C SER A 187 6.49 -15.17 9.19
N GLU A 188 6.22 -14.01 8.61
CA GLU A 188 5.11 -13.81 7.69
C GLU A 188 5.27 -14.64 6.40
N ASN A 189 6.49 -14.67 5.87
CA ASN A 189 6.77 -15.23 4.55
C ASN A 189 7.10 -16.72 4.56
N VAL A 190 7.47 -17.31 5.70
CA VAL A 190 7.95 -18.70 5.76
C VAL A 190 6.85 -19.69 6.08
N LEU A 191 6.17 -19.56 7.23
CA LEU A 191 5.30 -20.63 7.76
C LEU A 191 4.06 -20.88 6.89
N ALA A 192 3.46 -19.82 6.35
CA ALA A 192 2.31 -19.90 5.45
C ALA A 192 2.66 -19.46 4.01
N GLY A 193 3.96 -19.39 3.67
CA GLY A 193 4.47 -18.78 2.45
C GLY A 193 3.86 -19.34 1.16
N ASN A 194 3.72 -20.66 1.05
CA ASN A 194 3.11 -21.28 -0.14
C ASN A 194 1.63 -20.87 -0.32
N ALA A 195 0.86 -20.85 0.77
CA ALA A 195 -0.55 -20.46 0.71
C ALA A 195 -0.70 -18.96 0.40
N MET A 196 0.09 -18.11 1.07
CA MET A 196 0.11 -16.67 0.82
C MET A 196 0.55 -16.34 -0.59
N GLY A 197 1.64 -16.94 -1.08
CA GLY A 197 2.16 -16.74 -2.44
C GLY A 197 1.13 -17.13 -3.51
N ARG A 198 0.47 -18.29 -3.36
CA ARG A 198 -0.61 -18.68 -4.29
C ARG A 198 -1.78 -17.70 -4.24
N ARG A 199 -2.22 -17.25 -3.06
CA ARG A 199 -3.32 -16.28 -2.93
C ARG A 199 -2.94 -14.89 -3.46
N ALA A 200 -1.69 -14.48 -3.31
CA ALA A 200 -1.17 -13.21 -3.82
C ALA A 200 -1.28 -13.13 -5.36
N THR A 201 -1.18 -14.25 -6.08
CA THR A 201 -1.41 -14.25 -7.54
C THR A 201 -2.82 -13.77 -7.93
N TYR A 202 -3.83 -14.01 -7.09
CA TYR A 202 -5.18 -13.46 -7.28
C TYR A 202 -5.24 -11.99 -6.89
N MET A 203 -4.72 -11.65 -5.70
CA MET A 203 -4.74 -10.28 -5.18
C MET A 203 -4.07 -9.28 -6.13
N TYR A 204 -2.90 -9.63 -6.67
CA TYR A 204 -2.14 -8.78 -7.59
C TYR A 204 -2.46 -9.01 -9.07
N GLY A 205 -3.42 -9.90 -9.38
CA GLY A 205 -3.80 -10.19 -10.77
C GLY A 205 -2.64 -10.66 -11.64
N ALA A 206 -1.65 -11.36 -11.07
CA ALA A 206 -0.36 -11.66 -11.73
C ALA A 206 -0.50 -12.48 -13.03
N LEU A 207 -1.62 -13.20 -13.19
CA LEU A 207 -1.93 -14.02 -14.35
C LEU A 207 -2.93 -13.35 -15.32
N LEU A 208 -3.42 -12.14 -15.00
CA LEU A 208 -4.35 -11.41 -15.84
C LEU A 208 -3.58 -10.61 -16.89
N PRO A 209 -4.09 -10.52 -18.13
CA PRO A 209 -3.54 -9.57 -19.11
C PRO A 209 -3.72 -8.14 -18.58
N ARG A 210 -2.77 -7.25 -18.89
CA ARG A 210 -2.93 -5.82 -18.64
C ARG A 210 -3.94 -5.25 -19.64
N GLY A 211 -5.00 -4.61 -19.14
CA GLY A 211 -6.01 -4.01 -20.00
C GLY A 211 -7.38 -3.82 -19.34
N PRO A 212 -8.35 -3.18 -20.03
CA PRO A 212 -9.67 -2.83 -19.51
C PRO A 212 -10.54 -4.00 -18.99
N ARG A 213 -10.20 -5.24 -19.34
CA ARG A 213 -10.91 -6.47 -18.93
C ARG A 213 -10.03 -7.44 -18.14
N GLY A 214 -8.88 -6.96 -17.68
CA GLY A 214 -7.91 -7.73 -16.92
C GLY A 214 -7.40 -6.90 -15.75
N HIS A 215 -6.08 -6.87 -15.57
CA HIS A 215 -5.47 -6.07 -14.51
C HIS A 215 -5.31 -4.61 -14.94
N VAL A 216 -5.80 -3.71 -14.10
CA VAL A 216 -5.67 -2.25 -14.27
C VAL A 216 -4.74 -1.66 -13.21
N ASP A 217 -4.89 -2.04 -11.94
CA ASP A 217 -4.13 -1.46 -10.83
C ASP A 217 -4.22 -2.35 -9.59
N ALA A 218 -3.30 -2.20 -8.64
CA ALA A 218 -3.40 -2.83 -7.32
C ALA A 218 -3.91 -1.86 -6.24
N GLY A 219 -4.32 -0.64 -6.59
CA GLY A 219 -4.84 0.39 -5.69
C GLY A 219 -3.73 1.16 -4.97
N LEU A 220 -2.82 0.43 -4.32
CA LEU A 220 -1.64 0.94 -3.61
C LEU A 220 -0.52 1.40 -4.57
N GLY A 221 -0.44 0.73 -5.72
CA GLY A 221 0.46 1.02 -6.83
C GLY A 221 0.06 0.17 -8.06
N LYS A 222 0.82 0.22 -9.16
CA LYS A 222 0.42 -0.46 -10.41
C LYS A 222 0.38 -1.98 -10.29
N THR A 223 1.44 -2.57 -9.76
CA THR A 223 1.68 -4.02 -9.62
C THR A 223 2.96 -4.25 -8.80
N VAL A 224 3.29 -5.50 -8.51
CA VAL A 224 4.60 -5.92 -7.99
C VAL A 224 5.61 -6.16 -9.11
N SER A 225 6.89 -5.86 -8.88
CA SER A 225 8.00 -6.24 -9.79
C SER A 225 8.31 -7.74 -9.71
N MET A 226 9.03 -8.25 -10.73
CA MET A 226 9.41 -9.68 -10.85
C MET A 226 10.92 -9.86 -10.99
N GLY A 227 11.70 -9.22 -10.12
CA GLY A 227 13.16 -9.30 -10.10
C GLY A 227 13.71 -10.07 -8.90
N GLN A 228 14.95 -9.77 -8.54
CA GLN A 228 15.65 -10.43 -7.43
C GLN A 228 15.27 -9.80 -6.08
N VAL A 229 14.72 -10.62 -5.20
CA VAL A 229 14.37 -10.25 -3.82
C VAL A 229 15.47 -10.71 -2.87
N SER A 230 15.80 -9.87 -1.90
CA SER A 230 16.85 -10.09 -0.91
C SER A 230 16.47 -9.46 0.42
N LEU A 231 17.10 -9.94 1.50
CA LEU A 231 16.96 -9.37 2.83
C LEU A 231 18.35 -9.24 3.43
N VAL A 232 18.68 -8.04 3.90
CA VAL A 232 19.89 -7.79 4.68
C VAL A 232 19.45 -7.36 6.08
N PRO A 233 19.85 -8.10 7.14
CA PRO A 233 19.46 -7.79 8.51
C PRO A 233 19.81 -6.35 8.92
N PRO A 234 18.95 -5.67 9.69
CA PRO A 234 19.28 -4.35 10.23
C PRO A 234 20.44 -4.43 11.22
N THR A 235 21.28 -3.41 11.20
CA THR A 235 22.39 -3.22 12.15
C THR A 235 21.96 -2.43 13.38
N GLU A 236 20.85 -1.70 13.29
CA GLU A 236 20.33 -0.81 14.32
C GLU A 236 18.80 -0.90 14.38
N SER A 237 18.27 -0.99 15.61
CA SER A 237 16.85 -1.21 15.88
C SER A 237 16.27 -0.02 16.64
N ILE A 238 15.11 0.47 16.22
CA ILE A 238 14.39 1.57 16.88
C ILE A 238 13.20 1.01 17.67
N SER A 239 13.25 1.11 18.99
CA SER A 239 12.23 0.57 19.90
C SER A 239 11.41 1.62 20.63
N GLN A 240 11.79 2.90 20.56
CA GLN A 240 11.15 3.97 21.34
C GLN A 240 10.78 5.17 20.47
N THR A 241 9.52 5.58 20.56
CA THR A 241 9.04 6.86 19.98
C THR A 241 9.80 8.03 20.59
N GLY A 242 10.22 8.97 19.74
CA GLY A 242 11.06 10.10 20.11
C GLY A 242 12.56 9.84 20.02
N THR A 243 12.98 8.60 19.70
CA THR A 243 14.39 8.31 19.39
C THR A 243 14.87 9.25 18.29
N LYS A 244 16.07 9.79 18.45
CA LYS A 244 16.69 10.69 17.48
C LYS A 244 18.01 10.12 17.01
N LEU A 245 18.21 10.10 15.70
CA LEU A 245 19.51 9.78 15.10
C LEU A 245 19.95 10.91 14.19
N VAL A 246 21.26 11.13 14.14
CA VAL A 246 21.90 11.91 13.09
C VAL A 246 22.60 10.93 12.17
N ILE A 247 22.29 11.00 10.88
CA ILE A 247 22.84 10.14 9.85
C ILE A 247 23.33 11.06 8.74
N ASP A 248 24.63 11.06 8.46
CA ASP A 248 25.21 11.86 7.37
C ASP A 248 24.72 13.34 7.38
N GLY A 249 24.70 13.97 8.56
CA GLY A 249 24.25 15.35 8.75
C GLY A 249 22.74 15.56 8.87
N VAL A 250 21.93 14.51 8.70
CA VAL A 250 20.46 14.57 8.75
C VAL A 250 19.94 14.10 10.11
N GLU A 251 19.23 14.98 10.85
CA GLU A 251 18.48 14.60 12.06
C GLU A 251 17.16 13.95 11.67
N ILE A 252 16.90 12.77 12.25
CA ILE A 252 15.67 12.01 12.10
C ILE A 252 15.09 11.73 13.48
N VAL A 253 13.81 12.04 13.67
CA VAL A 253 13.03 11.70 14.87
C VAL A 253 12.05 10.59 14.51
N PHE A 254 12.14 9.46 15.22
CA PHE A 254 11.36 8.27 14.94
C PHE A 254 10.11 8.20 15.82
N GLN A 255 9.03 7.64 15.28
CA GLN A 255 7.86 7.20 16.04
C GLN A 255 7.61 5.73 15.70
N VAL A 256 7.70 4.86 16.71
CA VAL A 256 7.48 3.42 16.52
C VAL A 256 5.98 3.15 16.60
N THR A 257 5.44 2.44 15.61
CA THR A 257 4.01 2.20 15.43
C THR A 257 3.75 0.72 15.17
N PRO A 258 3.95 -0.17 16.15
CA PRO A 258 3.71 -1.60 15.94
C PRO A 258 2.23 -1.92 15.74
N ASP A 259 1.95 -3.04 15.07
CA ASP A 259 0.61 -3.59 14.80
C ASP A 259 -0.34 -2.64 14.01
N THR A 260 0.24 -1.74 13.22
CA THR A 260 -0.48 -0.87 12.28
C THR A 260 -0.60 -1.52 10.91
N GLU A 261 0.07 -0.98 9.89
CA GLU A 261 0.17 -1.64 8.60
C GLU A 261 1.01 -2.92 8.73
N ALA A 262 2.12 -2.86 9.46
CA ALA A 262 2.91 -4.04 9.78
C ALA A 262 3.04 -4.28 11.29
N PRO A 263 3.39 -5.50 11.74
CA PRO A 263 3.69 -5.76 13.15
C PRO A 263 4.88 -4.92 13.65
N ALA A 264 5.88 -4.69 12.80
CA ALA A 264 7.02 -3.81 13.06
C ALA A 264 7.06 -2.68 12.03
N GLU A 265 6.69 -1.46 12.44
CA GLU A 265 6.62 -0.27 11.58
C GLU A 265 7.01 1.01 12.36
N MET A 266 7.52 2.02 11.65
CA MET A 266 7.85 3.33 12.24
C MET A 266 7.71 4.49 11.24
N ASN A 267 7.22 5.64 11.74
CA ASN A 267 7.20 6.92 11.03
C ASN A 267 8.49 7.72 11.30
N PHE A 268 8.79 8.70 10.43
CA PHE A 268 9.96 9.56 10.55
C PHE A 268 9.60 11.03 10.40
N TYR A 269 10.13 11.87 11.28
CA TYR A 269 10.10 13.32 11.11
C TYR A 269 11.52 13.86 10.91
N PHE A 270 11.69 14.68 9.88
CA PHE A 270 12.97 15.29 9.52
C PHE A 270 12.93 16.79 9.82
N PRO A 271 13.45 17.25 10.98
CA PRO A 271 13.27 18.64 11.42
C PRO A 271 13.86 19.68 10.48
N GLN A 272 15.03 19.41 9.88
CA GLN A 272 15.71 20.31 8.95
C GLN A 272 14.87 20.61 7.70
N PHE A 273 14.08 19.62 7.27
CA PHE A 273 13.25 19.69 6.07
C PHE A 273 11.79 19.99 6.38
N LYS A 274 11.40 19.96 7.67
CA LYS A 274 10.01 19.97 8.13
C LYS A 274 9.15 18.94 7.38
N ALA A 275 9.73 17.76 7.16
CA ALA A 275 9.12 16.70 6.37
C ALA A 275 8.71 15.54 7.28
N LEU A 276 7.51 15.01 7.07
CA LEU A 276 6.97 13.87 7.81
C LEU A 276 6.75 12.68 6.86
N CYS A 277 7.49 11.61 7.07
CA CYS A 277 7.24 10.32 6.45
C CYS A 277 6.26 9.52 7.31
N MET A 278 5.08 9.24 6.78
CA MET A 278 4.06 8.43 7.46
C MET A 278 4.13 6.94 7.07
N ALA A 279 5.31 6.45 6.69
CA ALA A 279 5.56 5.06 6.30
C ALA A 279 4.45 4.51 5.39
N GLU A 280 3.78 3.44 5.80
CA GLU A 280 2.56 2.94 5.17
C GLU A 280 1.32 3.09 6.06
N ASN A 281 1.49 3.62 7.29
CA ASN A 281 0.43 4.09 8.17
C ASN A 281 -0.58 5.03 7.47
N CYS A 282 -0.12 5.84 6.52
CA CYS A 282 -0.99 6.69 5.72
C CYS A 282 -0.66 6.57 4.23
N SER A 283 -1.70 6.48 3.41
CA SER A 283 -1.64 6.42 1.96
C SER A 283 -2.86 7.10 1.36
N CYS A 284 -2.94 7.20 0.02
CA CYS A 284 -4.07 7.81 -0.66
C CYS A 284 -5.27 6.86 -0.83
N HIS A 285 -5.59 6.06 0.20
CA HIS A 285 -6.73 5.13 0.25
C HIS A 285 -7.00 4.58 1.66
N LEU A 286 -8.09 3.82 1.83
CA LEU A 286 -8.27 2.89 2.95
C LEU A 286 -7.34 1.68 2.77
N HIS A 287 -6.44 1.43 3.73
CA HIS A 287 -5.54 0.28 3.72
C HIS A 287 -6.20 -0.99 4.28
N ASN A 288 -5.57 -2.14 4.07
CA ASN A 288 -5.96 -3.44 4.59
C ASN A 288 -5.76 -3.51 6.11
N LEU A 289 -6.84 -3.84 6.83
CA LEU A 289 -6.75 -4.44 8.17
C LEU A 289 -6.53 -5.95 8.11
N TYR A 290 -6.91 -6.54 6.98
CA TYR A 290 -6.61 -7.92 6.61
C TYR A 290 -6.36 -7.98 5.11
N THR A 291 -5.17 -8.42 4.72
CA THR A 291 -4.84 -8.57 3.30
C THR A 291 -5.48 -9.83 2.72
N PRO A 292 -6.11 -9.78 1.53
CA PRO A 292 -6.69 -10.96 0.89
C PRO A 292 -5.69 -12.09 0.59
N ARG A 293 -4.38 -11.79 0.47
CA ARG A 293 -3.35 -12.85 0.36
C ARG A 293 -3.25 -13.73 1.62
N GLY A 294 -3.77 -13.24 2.74
CA GLY A 294 -3.75 -13.90 4.05
C GLY A 294 -2.60 -13.37 4.90
N ALA A 295 -2.94 -12.93 6.12
CA ALA A 295 -2.02 -12.51 7.18
C ALA A 295 -2.75 -12.58 8.53
N GLN A 296 -2.08 -12.21 9.61
CA GLN A 296 -2.76 -11.87 10.86
C GLN A 296 -3.61 -10.60 10.66
N VAL A 297 -4.66 -10.44 11.49
CA VAL A 297 -5.50 -9.24 11.45
C VAL A 297 -4.82 -8.10 12.21
N ARG A 298 -4.64 -6.97 11.54
CA ARG A 298 -4.05 -5.73 12.07
C ARG A 298 -4.99 -5.00 13.03
N ASP A 299 -4.44 -4.11 13.85
CA ASP A 299 -5.22 -3.39 14.86
C ASP A 299 -5.62 -1.98 14.41
N ALA A 300 -6.83 -1.83 13.89
CA ALA A 300 -7.37 -0.51 13.50
C ALA A 300 -7.43 0.51 14.64
N LYS A 301 -7.57 0.06 15.90
CA LYS A 301 -7.59 0.96 17.06
C LYS A 301 -6.20 1.51 17.32
N SER A 302 -5.18 0.65 17.34
CA SER A 302 -3.78 1.07 17.49
C SER A 302 -3.34 1.93 16.31
N TRP A 303 -3.72 1.57 15.09
CA TRP A 303 -3.45 2.36 13.89
C TRP A 303 -4.01 3.77 13.99
N SER A 304 -5.28 3.91 14.37
CA SER A 304 -5.85 5.23 14.65
C SER A 304 -5.07 5.98 15.74
N TYR A 305 -4.68 5.31 16.83
CA TYR A 305 -3.95 5.94 17.93
C TYR A 305 -2.60 6.51 17.44
N TYR A 306 -1.82 5.74 16.67
CA TYR A 306 -0.51 6.20 16.22
C TYR A 306 -0.58 7.35 15.20
N ILE A 307 -1.63 7.40 14.37
CA ILE A 307 -1.88 8.57 13.52
C ILE A 307 -2.22 9.80 14.37
N ASP A 308 -3.00 9.64 15.44
CA ASP A 308 -3.31 10.73 16.38
C ASP A 308 -2.06 11.24 17.10
N GLU A 309 -1.23 10.31 17.58
CA GLU A 309 0.07 10.62 18.20
C GLU A 309 1.00 11.36 17.21
N ALA A 310 1.03 10.96 15.93
CA ALA A 310 1.80 11.66 14.90
C ALA A 310 1.31 13.10 14.67
N ILE A 311 0.00 13.36 14.80
CA ILE A 311 -0.57 14.71 14.72
C ILE A 311 0.00 15.59 15.83
N ASP A 312 -0.04 15.08 17.06
CA ASP A 312 0.43 15.80 18.24
C ASP A 312 1.94 16.03 18.22
N LEU A 313 2.71 15.02 17.81
CA LEU A 313 4.17 15.09 17.78
C LEU A 313 4.71 15.93 16.63
N PHE A 314 4.07 15.90 15.45
CA PHE A 314 4.71 16.34 14.20
C PHE A 314 3.88 17.32 13.36
N ALA A 315 2.56 17.14 13.24
CA ALA A 315 1.83 17.77 12.13
C ALA A 315 1.88 19.31 12.09
N ARG A 316 1.92 20.00 13.24
CA ARG A 316 1.98 21.48 13.29
C ARG A 316 3.32 22.08 12.84
N LYS A 317 4.39 21.27 12.79
CA LYS A 317 5.72 21.69 12.34
C LYS A 317 6.09 21.13 10.97
N THR A 318 5.16 20.41 10.33
CA THR A 318 5.34 19.78 9.02
C THR A 318 4.94 20.74 7.90
N ASP A 319 5.84 20.95 6.95
CA ASP A 319 5.58 21.67 5.70
C ASP A 319 5.23 20.69 4.55
N VAL A 320 5.69 19.43 4.63
CA VAL A 320 5.38 18.38 3.65
C VAL A 320 5.21 17.00 4.31
N LEU A 321 4.16 16.29 3.94
CA LEU A 321 3.90 14.90 4.34
C LEU A 321 4.09 13.99 3.13
N PHE A 322 4.87 12.93 3.28
CA PHE A 322 5.08 11.89 2.28
C PHE A 322 4.97 10.49 2.91
N ALA A 323 4.98 9.46 2.08
CA ALA A 323 4.77 8.07 2.50
C ALA A 323 5.53 7.12 1.56
N SER A 324 5.60 5.84 1.94
CA SER A 324 6.25 4.78 1.17
C SER A 324 5.45 4.36 -0.08
N HIS A 325 4.23 4.87 -0.25
CA HIS A 325 3.41 4.71 -1.45
C HIS A 325 2.71 6.02 -1.82
N HIS A 326 2.19 6.11 -3.06
CA HIS A 326 1.49 7.29 -3.61
C HIS A 326 2.32 8.60 -3.60
N TRP A 327 1.65 9.75 -3.55
CA TRP A 327 2.23 11.09 -3.70
C TRP A 327 2.14 11.94 -2.42
N PRO A 328 3.08 12.90 -2.22
CA PRO A 328 3.10 13.78 -1.06
C PRO A 328 1.95 14.80 -1.01
N ARG A 329 1.85 15.48 0.13
CA ARG A 329 0.97 16.64 0.39
C ARG A 329 1.75 17.76 1.04
N TRP A 330 1.49 18.99 0.63
CA TRP A 330 2.25 20.17 1.07
C TRP A 330 1.35 21.14 1.84
N GLY A 331 1.88 21.68 2.93
CA GLY A 331 1.22 22.60 3.86
C GLY A 331 0.82 21.94 5.18
N GLY A 332 1.13 22.59 6.30
CA GLY A 332 0.84 22.07 7.64
C GLY A 332 -0.65 21.83 7.91
N ASP A 333 -1.52 22.76 7.50
CA ASP A 333 -2.97 22.60 7.64
C ASP A 333 -3.50 21.44 6.79
N VAL A 334 -2.93 21.24 5.59
CA VAL A 334 -3.26 20.12 4.71
C VAL A 334 -2.83 18.79 5.35
N ALA A 335 -1.62 18.73 5.93
CA ALA A 335 -1.13 17.55 6.63
C ALA A 335 -2.02 17.21 7.84
N VAL A 336 -2.37 18.20 8.67
CA VAL A 336 -3.29 18.00 9.81
C VAL A 336 -4.65 17.51 9.34
N ALA A 337 -5.24 18.12 8.30
CA ALA A 337 -6.54 17.72 7.78
C ALA A 337 -6.52 16.27 7.25
N PHE A 338 -5.49 15.91 6.48
CA PHE A 338 -5.30 14.57 5.94
C PHE A 338 -5.15 13.52 7.06
N LEU A 339 -4.25 13.75 8.02
CA LEU A 339 -4.00 12.83 9.13
C LEU A 339 -5.25 12.62 9.99
N ARG A 340 -6.02 13.69 10.28
CA ARG A 340 -7.27 13.57 11.03
C ARG A 340 -8.28 12.66 10.33
N LYS A 341 -8.39 12.76 9.01
CA LYS A 341 -9.29 11.90 8.22
C LYS A 341 -8.81 10.46 8.20
N GLN A 342 -7.51 10.21 8.07
CA GLN A 342 -6.94 8.84 8.14
C GLN A 342 -7.15 8.22 9.52
N ARG A 343 -6.87 8.97 10.60
CA ARG A 343 -7.17 8.57 11.99
C ARG A 343 -8.64 8.20 12.14
N ASP A 344 -9.53 9.12 11.78
CA ASP A 344 -10.98 8.95 11.96
C ASP A 344 -11.50 7.79 11.09
N LEU A 345 -10.90 7.53 9.94
CA LEU A 345 -11.23 6.39 9.07
C LEU A 345 -11.02 5.06 9.78
N TYR A 346 -9.81 4.79 10.31
CA TYR A 346 -9.54 3.54 11.01
C TYR A 346 -10.34 3.44 12.31
N LYS A 347 -10.49 4.55 13.05
CA LYS A 347 -11.30 4.57 14.28
C LYS A 347 -12.77 4.25 14.00
N TYR A 348 -13.32 4.79 12.92
CA TYR A 348 -14.70 4.57 12.54
C TYR A 348 -14.94 3.11 12.14
N VAL A 349 -14.08 2.55 11.29
CA VAL A 349 -14.15 1.13 10.89
C VAL A 349 -14.11 0.23 12.12
N HIS A 350 -13.19 0.51 13.05
CA HIS A 350 -13.08 -0.21 14.32
C HIS A 350 -14.35 -0.09 15.18
N ASP A 351 -14.70 1.14 15.58
CA ASP A 351 -15.75 1.39 16.58
C ASP A 351 -17.13 0.99 16.08
N GLN A 352 -17.44 1.29 14.82
CA GLN A 352 -18.77 0.96 14.28
C GLN A 352 -18.93 -0.53 14.03
N THR A 353 -17.87 -1.25 13.64
CA THR A 353 -17.91 -2.71 13.59
C THR A 353 -18.21 -3.26 14.98
N LEU A 354 -17.48 -2.85 16.02
CA LEU A 354 -17.69 -3.35 17.38
C LEU A 354 -19.06 -2.92 17.95
N ARG A 355 -19.53 -1.71 17.67
CA ARG A 355 -20.87 -1.29 18.06
C ARG A 355 -21.93 -2.20 17.44
N MET A 356 -21.84 -2.48 16.14
CA MET A 356 -22.77 -3.36 15.45
C MET A 356 -22.68 -4.81 15.94
N ALA A 357 -21.47 -5.33 16.20
CA ALA A 357 -21.27 -6.65 16.80
C ALA A 357 -21.90 -6.75 18.20
N ASN A 358 -21.76 -5.72 19.03
CA ASN A 358 -22.41 -5.64 20.35
C ASN A 358 -23.95 -5.53 20.26
N HIS A 359 -24.50 -5.16 19.10
CA HIS A 359 -25.93 -5.24 18.82
C HIS A 359 -26.36 -6.59 18.22
N GLY A 360 -25.45 -7.58 18.16
CA GLY A 360 -25.73 -8.95 17.73
C GLY A 360 -25.57 -9.19 16.23
N LEU A 361 -25.07 -8.21 15.46
CA LEU A 361 -24.82 -8.43 14.04
C LEU A 361 -23.58 -9.32 13.84
N THR A 362 -23.69 -10.23 12.89
CA THR A 362 -22.63 -11.14 12.45
C THR A 362 -21.67 -10.44 11.46
N PRO A 363 -20.49 -11.02 11.17
CA PRO A 363 -19.50 -10.37 10.29
C PRO A 363 -20.05 -10.00 8.91
N LEU A 364 -20.92 -10.84 8.34
CA LEU A 364 -21.52 -10.60 7.03
C LEU A 364 -22.51 -9.44 7.08
N GLU A 365 -23.36 -9.39 8.11
CA GLU A 365 -24.36 -8.34 8.27
C GLU A 365 -23.70 -6.98 8.51
N ILE A 366 -22.65 -6.94 9.34
CA ILE A 366 -21.88 -5.71 9.58
C ILE A 366 -21.27 -5.21 8.27
N ALA A 367 -20.65 -6.09 7.49
CA ALA A 367 -19.96 -5.71 6.27
C ALA A 367 -20.87 -5.20 5.15
N GLU A 368 -22.15 -5.59 5.16
CA GLU A 368 -23.19 -5.07 4.25
C GLU A 368 -23.83 -3.78 4.77
N GLN A 369 -23.85 -3.54 6.09
CA GLN A 369 -24.48 -2.36 6.69
C GLN A 369 -23.50 -1.20 6.96
N LEU A 370 -22.22 -1.48 7.17
CA LEU A 370 -21.23 -0.46 7.49
C LEU A 370 -21.02 0.46 6.28
N ALA A 371 -21.27 1.75 6.49
CA ALA A 371 -21.01 2.80 5.51
C ALA A 371 -20.21 3.94 6.15
N LEU A 372 -19.30 4.55 5.38
CA LEU A 372 -18.56 5.72 5.85
C LEU A 372 -19.49 6.92 6.01
N PRO A 373 -19.28 7.78 7.03
CA PRO A 373 -20.02 9.02 7.17
C PRO A 373 -19.66 9.97 6.02
N PRO A 374 -20.54 10.93 5.66
CA PRO A 374 -20.32 11.83 4.51
C PRO A 374 -18.96 12.54 4.54
N THR A 375 -18.47 12.91 5.72
CA THR A 375 -17.18 13.59 5.89
C THR A 375 -15.98 12.72 5.50
N LEU A 376 -16.06 11.39 5.64
CA LEU A 376 -15.01 10.49 5.19
C LEU A 376 -15.25 10.03 3.75
N ALA A 377 -16.49 9.74 3.38
CA ALA A 377 -16.85 9.26 2.04
C ALA A 377 -16.56 10.28 0.92
N ALA A 378 -16.52 11.57 1.26
CA ALA A 378 -16.23 12.69 0.37
C ALA A 378 -14.74 12.90 0.08
N GLU A 379 -13.83 12.07 0.61
CA GLU A 379 -12.39 12.20 0.38
C GLU A 379 -11.87 11.07 -0.53
N TRP A 380 -11.01 11.38 -1.51
CA TRP A 380 -10.42 10.35 -2.38
C TRP A 380 -9.47 9.40 -1.65
N TYR A 381 -8.75 9.90 -0.65
CA TYR A 381 -7.77 9.12 0.09
C TYR A 381 -8.36 8.22 1.19
N THR A 382 -9.68 8.12 1.30
CA THR A 382 -10.38 7.18 2.20
C THR A 382 -11.06 6.05 1.44
N ARG A 383 -10.96 6.05 0.11
CA ARG A 383 -11.68 5.11 -0.77
C ARG A 383 -11.06 3.72 -0.71
N SER A 384 -11.91 2.74 -1.00
CA SER A 384 -11.57 1.31 -0.97
C SER A 384 -10.81 0.86 -2.21
N TYR A 385 -9.53 1.25 -2.33
CA TYR A 385 -8.66 0.85 -3.44
C TYR A 385 -7.79 -0.37 -3.15
N TYR A 386 -7.35 -0.52 -1.90
CA TYR A 386 -6.50 -1.61 -1.45
C TYR A 386 -7.18 -2.41 -0.34
N GLY A 387 -7.43 -1.75 0.79
CA GLY A 387 -8.44 -2.19 1.76
C GLY A 387 -9.84 -1.87 1.27
N THR A 388 -10.83 -2.61 1.76
CA THR A 388 -12.23 -2.29 1.55
C THR A 388 -12.96 -2.26 2.87
N LEU A 389 -13.96 -1.39 2.97
CA LEU A 389 -14.81 -1.31 4.15
C LEU A 389 -15.42 -2.68 4.52
N ASN A 390 -15.85 -3.44 3.51
CA ASN A 390 -16.50 -4.73 3.69
C ASN A 390 -15.56 -5.76 4.34
N HIS A 391 -14.37 -5.99 3.77
CA HIS A 391 -13.46 -6.99 4.34
C HIS A 391 -12.75 -6.49 5.59
N ASN A 392 -12.52 -5.18 5.73
CA ASN A 392 -11.95 -4.61 6.95
C ASN A 392 -12.92 -4.72 8.14
N ALA A 393 -14.23 -4.57 7.93
CA ALA A 393 -15.22 -4.80 8.98
C ALA A 393 -15.22 -6.26 9.46
N LYS A 394 -15.17 -7.21 8.52
CA LYS A 394 -15.02 -8.66 8.83
C LYS A 394 -13.73 -8.93 9.59
N ALA A 395 -12.64 -8.28 9.22
CA ALA A 395 -11.36 -8.39 9.89
C ALA A 395 -11.44 -7.89 11.34
N VAL A 396 -11.98 -6.69 11.58
CA VAL A 396 -12.17 -6.18 12.93
C VAL A 396 -13.02 -7.16 13.76
N TYR A 397 -14.14 -7.66 13.24
CA TYR A 397 -14.91 -8.69 13.94
C TYR A 397 -14.05 -9.92 14.26
N GLN A 398 -13.33 -10.46 13.27
CA GLN A 398 -12.47 -11.63 13.44
C GLN A 398 -11.42 -11.44 14.54
N ARG A 399 -10.83 -10.24 14.64
CA ARG A 399 -9.83 -9.92 15.68
C ARG A 399 -10.41 -10.05 17.10
N TYR A 400 -11.66 -9.65 17.30
CA TYR A 400 -12.29 -9.61 18.64
C TYR A 400 -13.09 -10.87 18.98
N LEU A 401 -13.76 -11.46 18.01
CA LEU A 401 -14.75 -12.53 18.23
C LEU A 401 -14.40 -13.84 17.48
N GLY A 402 -13.34 -13.84 16.68
CA GLY A 402 -12.92 -15.00 15.90
C GLY A 402 -13.77 -15.23 14.65
N TRP A 403 -13.65 -16.43 14.08
CA TRP A 403 -14.32 -16.81 12.83
C TRP A 403 -15.79 -17.20 13.00
N PHE A 404 -16.20 -17.57 14.22
CA PHE A 404 -17.52 -18.10 14.50
C PHE A 404 -18.52 -16.96 14.73
N ASP A 405 -19.68 -17.05 14.08
CA ASP A 405 -20.71 -16.01 14.10
C ASP A 405 -21.71 -16.14 15.27
N GLY A 406 -21.51 -17.14 16.14
CA GLY A 406 -22.39 -17.41 17.28
C GLY A 406 -23.57 -18.34 16.99
N ASN A 407 -23.90 -18.62 15.72
CA ASN A 407 -24.99 -19.53 15.37
C ASN A 407 -24.51 -20.99 15.32
N PRO A 408 -24.99 -21.90 16.19
CA PRO A 408 -24.49 -23.28 16.25
C PRO A 408 -24.68 -24.06 14.94
N SER A 409 -25.65 -23.70 14.09
CA SER A 409 -25.80 -24.28 12.75
C SER A 409 -24.57 -24.06 11.85
N ASN A 410 -23.73 -23.08 12.18
CA ASN A 410 -22.54 -22.72 11.43
C ASN A 410 -21.24 -23.25 12.05
N LEU A 411 -21.30 -23.88 13.24
CA LEU A 411 -20.12 -24.35 13.96
C LEU A 411 -19.40 -25.52 13.25
N HIS A 412 -20.17 -26.42 12.65
CA HIS A 412 -19.64 -27.61 11.96
C HIS A 412 -20.31 -27.80 10.60
N LYS A 413 -20.06 -26.86 9.68
CA LYS A 413 -20.56 -26.96 8.30
C LYS A 413 -19.90 -28.10 7.52
N HIS A 414 -20.63 -28.65 6.56
CA HIS A 414 -20.00 -29.49 5.53
C HIS A 414 -18.98 -28.68 4.70
N PRO A 415 -17.88 -29.32 4.28
CA PRO A 415 -16.97 -28.72 3.30
C PRO A 415 -17.71 -28.35 1.99
N PRO A 416 -17.22 -27.35 1.22
CA PRO A 416 -17.94 -26.82 0.04
C PRO A 416 -18.36 -27.87 -1.00
N VAL A 417 -17.53 -28.88 -1.26
CA VAL A 417 -17.84 -29.96 -2.22
C VAL A 417 -19.05 -30.78 -1.75
N GLU A 418 -19.08 -31.13 -0.47
CA GLU A 418 -20.14 -31.95 0.11
C GLU A 418 -21.45 -31.16 0.29
N ALA A 419 -21.36 -29.87 0.64
CA ALA A 419 -22.52 -28.98 0.65
C ALA A 419 -23.06 -28.77 -0.78
N GLY A 420 -22.19 -28.56 -1.76
CA GLY A 420 -22.55 -28.32 -3.16
C GLY A 420 -23.37 -29.45 -3.78
N LYS A 421 -22.98 -30.72 -3.55
CA LYS A 421 -23.74 -31.89 -4.00
C LYS A 421 -25.20 -31.84 -3.51
N ARG A 422 -25.40 -31.54 -2.23
CA ARG A 422 -26.73 -31.47 -1.60
C ARG A 422 -27.54 -30.29 -2.12
N TYR A 423 -26.92 -29.12 -2.32
CA TYR A 423 -27.61 -27.97 -2.92
C TYR A 423 -28.08 -28.26 -4.35
N VAL A 424 -27.25 -28.92 -5.16
CA VAL A 424 -27.62 -29.32 -6.53
C VAL A 424 -28.78 -30.33 -6.52
N GLU A 425 -28.77 -31.29 -5.60
CA GLU A 425 -29.87 -32.24 -5.44
C GLU A 425 -31.18 -31.54 -5.05
N ILE A 426 -31.14 -30.63 -4.06
CA ILE A 426 -32.31 -29.84 -3.63
C ILE A 426 -32.86 -28.98 -4.79
N ALA A 427 -31.98 -28.44 -5.64
CA ALA A 427 -32.38 -27.66 -6.81
C ALA A 427 -32.97 -28.50 -7.96
N GLY A 428 -33.05 -29.83 -7.84
CA GLY A 428 -33.56 -30.71 -8.90
C GLY A 428 -32.50 -31.13 -9.94
N GLY A 429 -31.22 -31.00 -9.60
CA GLY A 429 -30.10 -31.36 -10.46
C GLY A 429 -29.42 -30.16 -11.14
N ALA A 430 -28.27 -30.41 -11.77
CA ALA A 430 -27.42 -29.35 -12.32
C ALA A 430 -28.09 -28.58 -13.47
N GLY A 431 -28.95 -29.23 -14.27
CA GLY A 431 -29.69 -28.56 -15.34
C GLY A 431 -30.68 -27.52 -14.80
N ALA A 432 -31.49 -27.92 -13.81
CA ALA A 432 -32.47 -27.06 -13.18
C ALA A 432 -31.85 -25.91 -12.38
N LEU A 433 -30.62 -26.07 -11.87
CA LEU A 433 -29.88 -25.00 -11.19
C LEU A 433 -29.30 -23.95 -12.15
N LEU A 434 -29.01 -24.33 -13.41
CA LEU A 434 -28.41 -23.45 -14.40
C LEU A 434 -29.44 -22.63 -15.20
N GLU A 435 -30.67 -23.14 -15.31
CA GLU A 435 -31.83 -22.41 -15.84
C GLU A 435 -32.33 -21.39 -14.82
#